data_AF-A0A9Q9ZTN7-F1
#
_entry.id   AF-A0A9Q9ZTN7-F1
#
_cell.length_a   1.000
_cell.length_b   1.000
_cell.length_c   1.000
_cell.angle_alpha   90.00
_cell.angle_beta   90.00
_cell.angle_gamma   90.00
#
_symmetry.space_group_name_H-M   'P 1'
#
loop_
_entity.id
_entity.type
_entity.pdbx_description
1 polymer ?
#
loop_
_entity_poly.entity_id
_entity_poly.type
_entity_poly.pdbx_seq_one_letter_code
_entity_poly.pdbx_strand_id
1 'polypeptide(L)'
;MLRSYISNFTFNLGFSGKFFHTGTQEEDDGDDLLLKYVDEFWWFPHMWSHMQPHLFHNESSLMEQMVLNKDFALEHGIPVDLGYAVAPHHSGVYPVHIQLYEAWKKAWGIRVTSTEEYPHLKPARHRKGFIHNNIMVLPRQTCGLFTHTIFYKEYPGGPKELDKSIRGGELFLTVLLNPISIFMTHLSNYGNDRLSLYTFTNLANFLKCWTNLRLHTLPPLQLANKYFTLFPEQRPPLWQNPCDDKRHKDIWSKEKTCDRLPKFMVVGPQKTGTTALYLFLIMHPFISSNFPSVKTFEEVQFFNTNNYHKGIDWYMEFFPVPSNVSTDFLFEKSANYFPSEETPKRAAALLPKAKILTLLINPSDRAYSWYQHQRAHEDLAALQFSFYEVISADQLAPPELRSLQNRCLVPGLYATHLERWLTYYPPNQLIIIDGQQLRNDPAKVMDELQKFLGVTPYYNYSQALTFDPQKGLLVSAVGRGQD
;
A
#
# COMPACT_ATOMS: atom_id res chain seq x y z
N MET A 1 30.87 22.34 11.99
CA MET A 1 31.44 20.97 12.10
C MET A 1 30.88 20.01 11.07
N LEU A 2 29.56 19.77 10.95
CA LEU A 2 29.07 18.79 9.95
C LEU A 2 29.51 19.12 8.50
N ARG A 3 29.51 20.40 8.10
CA ARG A 3 30.04 20.86 6.80
C ARG A 3 31.52 20.52 6.55
N SER A 4 32.33 20.24 7.59
CA SER A 4 33.72 19.79 7.40
C SER A 4 33.86 18.28 7.18
N TYR A 5 32.80 17.50 7.43
CA TYR A 5 32.77 16.05 7.24
C TYR A 5 31.88 15.62 6.07
N ILE A 6 30.84 16.40 5.76
CA ILE A 6 29.82 16.08 4.76
C ILE A 6 29.78 17.20 3.73
N SER A 7 30.04 16.84 2.47
CA SER A 7 30.06 17.81 1.37
C SER A 7 28.66 18.37 1.11
N ASN A 8 28.56 19.70 0.90
CA ASN A 8 27.31 20.42 0.65
C ASN A 8 26.25 20.26 1.74
N PHE A 9 26.68 20.07 3.00
CA PHE A 9 25.74 19.83 4.09
C PHE A 9 24.88 21.06 4.40
N THR A 10 23.58 20.89 4.27
CA THR A 10 22.54 21.85 4.61
C THR A 10 21.46 21.15 5.43
N PHE A 11 20.94 21.84 6.45
CA PHE A 11 19.83 21.33 7.25
C PHE A 11 18.51 21.52 6.51
N ASN A 12 17.61 20.54 6.60
CA ASN A 12 16.21 20.70 6.22
C ASN A 12 15.40 21.05 7.47
N LEU A 13 14.87 22.27 7.56
CA LEU A 13 14.12 22.78 8.69
C LEU A 13 12.61 22.80 8.38
N GLY A 14 11.84 22.11 9.21
CA GLY A 14 10.38 22.07 9.13
C GLY A 14 9.77 23.18 9.96
N PHE A 15 8.72 23.84 9.46
CA PHE A 15 8.08 24.94 10.17
C PHE A 15 6.54 24.83 10.23
N SER A 16 5.99 25.34 11.34
CA SER A 16 4.57 25.48 11.64
C SER A 16 4.32 26.88 12.20
N GLY A 17 3.78 27.78 11.38
CA GLY A 17 3.72 29.21 11.72
C GLY A 17 2.80 29.57 12.89
N LYS A 18 1.86 28.71 13.29
CA LYS A 18 0.89 29.01 14.37
C LYS A 18 1.56 29.33 15.71
N PHE A 19 2.73 28.76 15.96
CA PHE A 19 3.41 28.83 17.24
C PHE A 19 4.57 29.84 17.24
N PHE A 20 4.78 30.56 16.14
CA PHE A 20 5.78 31.61 16.07
C PHE A 20 5.47 32.71 17.10
N HIS A 21 6.47 33.10 17.89
CA HIS A 21 6.34 34.10 18.96
C HIS A 21 5.26 33.76 20.00
N THR A 22 5.24 32.49 20.44
CA THR A 22 4.33 32.01 21.49
C THR A 22 5.06 31.49 22.73
N GLY A 23 6.39 31.71 22.80
CA GLY A 23 7.27 31.21 23.86
C GLY A 23 7.59 32.24 24.94
N THR A 24 8.73 32.04 25.62
CA THR A 24 9.36 33.09 26.43
C THR A 24 10.08 34.11 25.55
N GLN A 25 10.49 35.25 26.12
CA GLN A 25 11.26 36.25 25.37
C GLN A 25 12.52 35.65 24.72
N GLU A 26 13.23 34.76 25.42
CA GLU A 26 14.42 34.09 24.87
C GLU A 26 14.09 33.10 23.74
N GLU A 27 12.91 32.48 23.77
CA GLU A 27 12.43 31.59 22.70
C GLU A 27 12.03 32.40 21.47
N ASP A 28 11.31 33.51 21.66
CA ASP A 28 10.90 34.42 20.59
C ASP A 28 12.11 35.11 19.91
N ASP A 29 13.10 35.53 20.70
CA ASP A 29 14.40 36.03 20.18
C ASP A 29 15.11 34.94 19.34
N GLY A 30 14.94 33.67 19.72
CA GLY A 30 15.46 32.51 19.00
C GLY A 30 14.75 32.27 17.67
N ASP A 31 13.43 32.41 17.65
CA ASP A 31 12.59 32.37 16.45
C ASP A 31 13.02 33.46 15.44
N ASP A 32 13.21 34.69 15.90
CA ASP A 32 13.71 35.80 15.07
C ASP A 32 15.11 35.53 14.53
N LEU A 33 15.98 34.93 15.36
CA LEU A 33 17.32 34.56 14.95
C LEU A 33 17.31 33.51 13.85
N LEU A 34 16.39 32.52 13.89
CA LEU A 34 16.25 31.53 12.82
C LEU A 34 15.88 32.19 11.48
N LEU A 35 14.96 33.15 11.49
CA LEU A 35 14.57 33.89 10.29
C LEU A 35 15.69 34.78 9.75
N LYS A 36 16.53 35.36 10.61
CA LYS A 36 17.73 36.11 10.18
C LYS A 36 18.71 35.25 9.35
N TYR A 37 18.70 33.93 9.56
CA TYR A 37 19.53 32.96 8.83
C TYR A 37 18.72 32.11 7.85
N VAL A 38 17.59 32.61 7.33
CA VAL A 38 16.69 31.88 6.44
C VAL A 38 17.41 31.20 5.26
N ASP A 39 18.41 31.85 4.67
CA ASP A 39 19.17 31.35 3.51
C ASP A 39 20.16 30.21 3.84
N GLU A 40 20.42 29.94 5.12
CA GLU A 40 21.33 28.86 5.55
C GLU A 40 20.65 27.49 5.65
N PHE A 41 19.32 27.45 5.47
CA PHE A 41 18.49 26.24 5.60
C PHE A 41 17.72 25.95 4.31
N TRP A 42 17.43 24.66 4.09
CA TRP A 42 16.33 24.25 3.23
C TRP A 42 15.08 24.15 4.08
N TRP A 43 13.97 24.70 3.61
CA TRP A 43 12.73 24.76 4.37
C TRP A 43 11.68 23.79 3.83
N PHE A 44 10.85 23.26 4.71
CA PHE A 44 9.67 22.50 4.29
C PHE A 44 8.47 22.80 5.20
N PRO A 45 7.25 22.83 4.65
CA PRO A 45 6.05 23.04 5.45
C PRO A 45 5.78 21.83 6.33
N HIS A 46 5.38 22.09 7.57
CA HIS A 46 5.01 21.07 8.56
C HIS A 46 3.60 21.28 9.12
N MET A 47 2.68 21.79 8.29
CA MET A 47 1.31 22.22 8.62
C MET A 47 1.27 23.42 9.57
N TRP A 48 0.26 24.28 9.44
CA TRP A 48 0.11 25.52 10.25
C TRP A 48 0.22 25.26 11.75
N SER A 49 -0.58 24.32 12.24
CA SER A 49 -0.77 24.02 13.66
C SER A 49 -0.16 22.69 14.10
N HIS A 50 0.73 22.12 13.29
CA HIS A 50 1.28 20.76 13.50
C HIS A 50 0.19 19.67 13.61
N MET A 51 -1.02 19.92 13.11
CA MET A 51 -2.11 18.94 13.14
C MET A 51 -1.86 17.79 12.16
N GLN A 52 -2.22 16.59 12.61
CA GLN A 52 -2.01 15.35 11.86
C GLN A 52 -3.04 15.24 10.72
N PRO A 53 -2.61 14.95 9.47
CA PRO A 53 -3.53 14.98 8.33
C PRO A 53 -4.73 14.03 8.41
N HIS A 54 -4.59 12.85 9.04
CA HIS A 54 -5.69 11.89 9.16
C HIS A 54 -6.86 12.36 10.04
N LEU A 55 -6.69 13.45 10.80
CA LEU A 55 -7.74 14.04 11.62
C LEU A 55 -8.69 14.94 10.81
N PHE A 56 -8.35 15.22 9.56
CA PHE A 56 -9.18 16.01 8.66
C PHE A 56 -10.01 15.10 7.77
N HIS A 57 -11.30 15.42 7.65
CA HIS A 57 -12.26 14.62 6.89
C HIS A 57 -12.42 15.08 5.45
N ASN A 58 -12.06 16.33 5.15
CA ASN A 58 -12.20 16.94 3.84
C ASN A 58 -10.89 17.60 3.39
N GLU A 59 -10.71 17.67 2.07
CA GLU A 59 -9.53 18.29 1.47
C GLU A 59 -9.47 19.80 1.74
N SER A 60 -10.63 20.48 1.80
CA SER A 60 -10.72 21.93 1.98
C SER A 60 -10.10 22.40 3.31
N SER A 61 -10.37 21.72 4.42
CA SER A 61 -9.81 22.06 5.73
C SER A 61 -8.31 21.80 5.81
N LEU A 62 -7.80 20.76 5.13
CA LEU A 62 -6.36 20.56 4.96
C LEU A 62 -5.74 21.70 4.17
N MET A 63 -6.38 22.09 3.06
CA MET A 63 -5.94 23.20 2.23
C MET A 63 -5.90 24.52 3.00
N GLU A 64 -6.90 24.84 3.81
CA GLU A 64 -6.90 26.04 4.67
C GLU A 64 -5.70 26.07 5.62
N GLN A 65 -5.39 24.96 6.30
CA GLN A 65 -4.20 24.88 7.15
C GLN A 65 -2.90 25.02 6.36
N MET A 66 -2.86 24.53 5.11
CA MET A 66 -1.68 24.65 4.26
C MET A 66 -1.51 26.09 3.75
N VAL A 67 -2.60 26.79 3.41
CA VAL A 67 -2.59 28.18 2.96
C VAL A 67 -2.11 29.10 4.09
N LEU A 68 -2.65 28.97 5.31
CA LEU A 68 -2.19 29.75 6.46
C LEU A 68 -0.67 29.62 6.68
N ASN A 69 -0.16 28.39 6.60
CA ASN A 69 1.28 28.15 6.76
C ASN A 69 2.11 28.71 5.59
N LYS A 70 1.52 28.78 4.40
CA LYS A 70 2.17 29.36 3.22
C LYS A 70 2.22 30.88 3.28
N ASP A 71 1.13 31.50 3.71
CA ASP A 71 1.05 32.95 3.88
C ASP A 71 2.08 33.42 4.92
N PHE A 72 2.18 32.70 6.04
CA PHE A 72 3.24 32.92 7.04
C PHE A 72 4.65 32.84 6.42
N ALA A 73 4.91 31.80 5.61
CA ALA A 73 6.21 31.65 4.97
C ALA A 73 6.54 32.83 4.04
N LEU A 74 5.55 33.29 3.26
CA LEU A 74 5.73 34.42 2.35
C LEU A 74 5.94 35.73 3.09
N GLU A 75 5.21 35.96 4.18
CA GLU A 75 5.36 37.15 5.04
C GLU A 75 6.75 37.24 5.68
N HIS A 76 7.32 36.09 6.05
CA HIS A 76 8.62 36.01 6.74
C HIS A 76 9.79 35.67 5.80
N GLY A 77 9.58 35.71 4.48
CA GLY A 77 10.64 35.47 3.48
C GLY A 77 11.18 34.03 3.44
N ILE A 78 10.44 33.05 3.96
CA ILE A 78 10.82 31.64 3.94
C ILE A 78 10.58 31.06 2.54
N PRO A 79 11.58 30.41 1.90
CA PRO A 79 11.41 29.77 0.60
C PRO A 79 10.32 28.69 0.57
N VAL A 80 9.48 28.70 -0.46
CA VAL A 80 8.31 27.81 -0.59
C VAL A 80 8.34 26.87 -1.81
N ASP A 81 9.44 26.86 -2.56
CA ASP A 81 9.54 26.23 -3.90
C ASP A 81 10.36 24.93 -3.94
N LEU A 82 10.85 24.46 -2.78
CA LEU A 82 11.65 23.24 -2.67
C LEU A 82 10.90 21.94 -3.06
N GLY A 83 9.56 21.98 -3.08
CA GLY A 83 8.73 20.84 -3.48
C GLY A 83 8.85 19.63 -2.55
N TYR A 84 9.28 19.85 -1.31
CA TYR A 84 9.42 18.83 -0.26
C TYR A 84 8.57 19.20 0.94
N ALA A 85 7.86 18.23 1.51
CA ALA A 85 7.09 18.40 2.73
C ALA A 85 7.20 17.15 3.62
N VAL A 86 6.93 17.32 4.90
CA VAL A 86 6.78 16.21 5.85
C VAL A 86 5.48 16.42 6.59
N ALA A 87 4.62 15.40 6.64
CA ALA A 87 3.40 15.47 7.43
C ALA A 87 3.73 15.36 8.93
N PRO A 88 3.07 16.13 9.81
CA PRO A 88 3.15 15.93 11.25
C PRO A 88 2.94 14.47 11.62
N HIS A 89 3.84 13.93 12.44
CA HIS A 89 3.82 12.53 12.87
C HIS A 89 3.85 11.49 11.73
N HIS A 90 4.25 11.88 10.52
CA HIS A 90 4.22 11.04 9.31
C HIS A 90 2.83 10.53 8.90
N SER A 91 1.78 11.06 9.53
CA SER A 91 0.42 10.66 9.29
C SER A 91 -0.05 11.02 7.88
N GLY A 92 -0.82 10.11 7.28
CA GLY A 92 -1.38 10.30 5.95
C GLY A 92 -0.39 10.06 4.80
N VAL A 93 0.92 9.98 5.08
CA VAL A 93 1.92 9.52 4.09
C VAL A 93 1.81 8.02 3.91
N TYR A 94 1.86 7.29 5.03
CA TYR A 94 1.48 5.89 5.11
C TYR A 94 0.93 5.56 6.52
N PRO A 95 -0.26 4.94 6.66
CA PRO A 95 -1.21 4.62 5.60
C PRO A 95 -1.62 5.87 4.82
N VAL A 96 -1.80 5.71 3.51
CA VAL A 96 -2.07 6.84 2.61
C VAL A 96 -3.41 7.49 2.98
N HIS A 97 -3.41 8.82 3.06
CA HIS A 97 -4.60 9.65 3.13
C HIS A 97 -4.64 10.49 1.85
N ILE A 98 -5.53 10.15 0.91
CA ILE A 98 -5.48 10.70 -0.45
C ILE A 98 -5.62 12.23 -0.48
N GLN A 99 -6.44 12.80 0.41
CA GLN A 99 -6.65 14.23 0.53
C GLN A 99 -5.36 14.98 0.87
N LEU A 100 -4.43 14.38 1.62
CA LEU A 100 -3.12 14.97 1.91
C LEU A 100 -2.30 15.13 0.62
N TYR A 101 -2.24 14.11 -0.22
CA TYR A 101 -1.47 14.14 -1.47
C TYR A 101 -2.05 15.15 -2.46
N GLU A 102 -3.38 15.25 -2.56
CA GLU A 102 -4.04 16.26 -3.39
C GLU A 102 -3.78 17.68 -2.87
N ALA A 103 -3.99 17.92 -1.56
CA ALA A 103 -3.77 19.22 -0.95
C ALA A 103 -2.30 19.67 -1.06
N TRP A 104 -1.34 18.76 -0.87
CA TRP A 104 0.08 19.03 -1.05
C TRP A 104 0.45 19.46 -2.46
N LYS A 105 -0.09 18.79 -3.49
CA LYS A 105 0.13 19.21 -4.89
C LYS A 105 -0.44 20.61 -5.14
N LYS A 106 -1.67 20.86 -4.68
CA LYS A 106 -2.38 22.12 -4.96
C LYS A 106 -1.82 23.32 -4.19
N ALA A 107 -1.59 23.19 -2.88
CA ALA A 107 -1.13 24.30 -2.05
C ALA A 107 0.37 24.59 -2.22
N TRP A 108 1.20 23.55 -2.33
CA TRP A 108 2.66 23.66 -2.21
C TRP A 108 3.44 23.12 -3.41
N GLY A 109 2.80 22.47 -4.38
CA GLY A 109 3.51 21.85 -5.50
C GLY A 109 4.46 20.73 -5.06
N ILE A 110 4.12 20.01 -3.99
CA ILE A 110 4.99 18.95 -3.43
C ILE A 110 5.18 17.82 -4.43
N ARG A 111 6.44 17.42 -4.58
CA ARG A 111 6.86 16.27 -5.40
C ARG A 111 7.59 15.21 -4.59
N VAL A 112 8.07 15.57 -3.39
CA VAL A 112 8.79 14.68 -2.49
C VAL A 112 8.27 14.77 -1.08
N THR A 113 8.17 13.63 -0.41
CA THR A 113 8.03 13.57 1.05
C THR A 113 8.90 12.44 1.60
N SER A 114 8.84 12.21 2.90
CA SER A 114 9.52 11.09 3.54
C SER A 114 8.71 10.57 4.72
N THR A 115 8.79 9.28 4.97
CA THR A 115 8.09 8.64 6.08
C THR A 115 8.95 7.59 6.76
N GLU A 116 8.78 7.46 8.07
CA GLU A 116 9.33 6.34 8.84
C GLU A 116 8.36 5.14 8.92
N GLU A 117 7.16 5.28 8.35
CA GLU A 117 6.07 4.34 8.52
C GLU A 117 5.99 3.30 7.39
N TYR A 118 6.87 3.35 6.37
CA TYR A 118 6.71 2.53 5.15
C TYR A 118 7.96 1.79 4.64
N PRO A 119 7.81 0.47 4.35
CA PRO A 119 7.07 -0.44 5.22
C PRO A 119 7.64 -0.33 6.64
N HIS A 120 6.82 -0.49 7.67
CA HIS A 120 7.26 -0.34 9.07
C HIS A 120 8.10 -1.54 9.54
N LEU A 121 9.30 -1.68 8.97
CA LEU A 121 10.24 -2.77 9.22
C LEU A 121 11.29 -2.37 10.25
N LYS A 122 11.76 -3.38 11.01
CA LYS A 122 12.89 -3.28 11.93
C LYS A 122 14.00 -4.27 11.51
N PRO A 123 15.27 -3.88 11.50
CA PRO A 123 15.79 -2.52 11.69
C PRO A 123 15.34 -1.52 10.60
N ALA A 124 15.33 -0.23 10.94
CA ALA A 124 14.80 0.84 10.08
C ALA A 124 15.44 0.86 8.69
N ARG A 125 16.71 0.45 8.57
CA ARG A 125 17.42 0.32 7.29
C ARG A 125 16.71 -0.52 6.21
N HIS A 126 15.77 -1.39 6.58
CA HIS A 126 14.98 -2.19 5.62
C HIS A 126 13.75 -1.45 5.06
N ARG A 127 13.45 -0.25 5.56
CA ARG A 127 12.42 0.64 5.01
C ARG A 127 12.72 0.99 3.56
N LYS A 128 11.66 1.25 2.81
CA LYS A 128 11.67 1.40 1.36
C LYS A 128 10.90 2.65 0.97
N GLY A 129 11.28 3.24 -0.16
CA GLY A 129 10.49 4.30 -0.76
C GLY A 129 9.31 3.74 -1.56
N PHE A 130 8.45 4.64 -2.00
CA PHE A 130 7.44 4.38 -3.02
C PHE A 130 7.03 5.67 -3.73
N ILE A 131 6.39 5.54 -4.88
CA ILE A 131 5.78 6.66 -5.58
C ILE A 131 4.27 6.47 -5.55
N HIS A 132 3.56 7.47 -5.04
CA HIS A 132 2.11 7.51 -5.07
C HIS A 132 1.63 8.89 -5.50
N ASN A 133 0.67 8.93 -6.43
CA ASN A 133 0.08 10.17 -6.93
C ASN A 133 1.12 11.21 -7.40
N ASN A 134 2.16 10.73 -8.09
CA ASN A 134 3.32 11.50 -8.56
C ASN A 134 4.17 12.17 -7.46
N ILE A 135 4.00 11.79 -6.20
CA ILE A 135 4.87 12.19 -5.08
C ILE A 135 5.81 11.03 -4.74
N MET A 136 7.11 11.33 -4.74
CA MET A 136 8.18 10.43 -4.33
C MET A 136 8.27 10.40 -2.80
N VAL A 137 8.01 9.24 -2.20
CA VAL A 137 8.11 9.03 -0.75
C VAL A 137 9.42 8.34 -0.44
N LEU A 138 10.30 9.01 0.31
CA LEU A 138 11.59 8.46 0.70
C LEU A 138 11.54 7.75 2.07
N PRO A 139 12.29 6.65 2.26
CA PRO A 139 12.34 5.97 3.54
C PRO A 139 13.19 6.75 4.53
N ARG A 140 12.58 7.12 5.64
CA ARG A 140 13.23 7.83 6.74
C ARG A 140 13.68 6.85 7.82
N GLN A 141 14.87 7.09 8.33
CA GLN A 141 15.54 6.29 9.36
C GLN A 141 15.46 6.97 10.72
N THR A 142 15.47 6.16 11.77
CA THR A 142 15.55 6.64 13.15
C THR A 142 17.02 6.79 13.55
N CYS A 143 17.33 7.85 14.31
CA CYS A 143 18.67 8.08 14.84
C CYS A 143 18.77 7.79 16.35
N GLY A 144 17.71 7.25 16.95
CA GLY A 144 17.63 6.97 18.37
C GLY A 144 17.40 8.19 19.24
N LEU A 145 17.21 9.39 18.68
CA LEU A 145 16.84 10.60 19.41
C LEU A 145 15.32 10.79 19.37
N PHE A 146 14.70 10.90 20.54
CA PHE A 146 13.26 11.17 20.67
C PHE A 146 13.02 12.64 20.99
N THR A 147 11.82 13.14 20.70
CA THR A 147 11.46 14.56 20.91
C THR A 147 11.60 15.00 22.37
N HIS A 148 11.41 14.09 23.33
CA HIS A 148 11.53 14.36 24.76
C HIS A 148 12.93 14.09 25.33
N THR A 149 13.85 13.53 24.54
CA THR A 149 15.23 13.28 24.97
C THR A 149 16.06 14.53 24.70
N ILE A 150 16.25 15.36 25.73
CA ILE A 150 16.95 16.65 25.63
C ILE A 150 18.26 16.69 26.42
N PHE A 151 18.42 15.85 27.43
CA PHE A 151 19.65 15.71 28.21
C PHE A 151 20.33 14.38 27.94
N TYR A 152 21.65 14.39 27.84
CA TYR A 152 22.46 13.22 27.51
C TYR A 152 22.32 12.11 28.56
N LYS A 153 22.28 12.49 29.85
CA LYS A 153 22.10 11.59 30.99
C LYS A 153 20.74 10.87 31.00
N GLU A 154 19.74 11.43 30.32
CA GLU A 154 18.36 10.93 30.27
C GLU A 154 18.06 10.12 29.01
N TYR A 155 19.08 9.87 28.18
CA TYR A 155 18.94 9.02 27.02
C TYR A 155 18.36 7.64 27.42
N PRO A 156 17.38 7.08 26.70
CA PRO A 156 16.84 5.75 27.01
C PRO A 156 17.93 4.67 27.01
N GLY A 157 18.12 4.00 28.15
CA GLY A 157 19.23 3.04 28.34
C GLY A 157 20.56 3.68 28.78
N GLY A 158 20.59 5.00 28.91
CA GLY A 158 21.72 5.80 29.40
C GLY A 158 22.68 6.27 28.29
N PRO A 159 23.57 7.23 28.62
CA PRO A 159 24.58 7.80 27.71
C PRO A 159 25.35 6.78 26.84
N LYS A 160 25.75 5.66 27.45
CA LYS A 160 26.55 4.63 26.79
C LYS A 160 25.81 3.96 25.63
N GLU A 161 24.48 3.88 25.66
CA GLU A 161 23.71 3.31 24.56
C GLU A 161 23.69 4.22 23.33
N LEU A 162 23.61 5.54 23.52
CA LEU A 162 23.75 6.50 22.44
C LEU A 162 25.15 6.41 21.81
N ASP A 163 26.19 6.40 22.64
CA ASP A 163 27.58 6.25 22.18
C ASP A 163 27.82 4.94 21.42
N LYS A 164 27.27 3.83 21.92
CA LYS A 164 27.35 2.52 21.27
C LYS A 164 26.65 2.54 19.91
N SER A 165 25.47 3.16 19.80
CA SER A 165 24.75 3.32 18.54
C SER A 165 25.58 4.08 17.49
N ILE A 166 26.27 5.14 17.93
CA ILE A 166 27.14 5.98 17.08
C ILE A 166 28.44 5.26 16.68
N ARG A 167 29.09 4.58 17.62
CA ARG A 167 30.44 4.03 17.47
C ARG A 167 30.39 2.53 17.15
N GLY A 168 29.95 2.22 15.94
CA GLY A 168 29.89 0.83 15.43
C GLY A 168 28.54 0.13 15.64
N GLY A 169 27.60 0.76 16.32
CA GLY A 169 26.25 0.23 16.52
C GLY A 169 25.26 0.58 15.40
N GLU A 170 23.98 0.62 15.73
CA GLU A 170 22.89 0.65 14.74
C GLU A 170 22.89 1.91 13.85
N LEU A 171 23.18 3.08 14.41
CA LEU A 171 23.25 4.31 13.61
C LEU A 171 24.42 4.28 12.61
N PHE A 172 25.57 3.76 13.04
CA PHE A 172 26.71 3.51 12.16
C PHE A 172 26.37 2.49 11.06
N LEU A 173 25.80 1.34 11.43
CA LEU A 173 25.43 0.29 10.49
C LEU A 173 24.38 0.77 9.48
N THR A 174 23.46 1.64 9.90
CA THR A 174 22.48 2.26 9.01
C THR A 174 23.16 3.07 7.90
N VAL A 175 24.13 3.93 8.24
CA VAL A 175 24.85 4.72 7.23
C VAL A 175 25.81 3.87 6.40
N LEU A 176 26.44 2.87 7.01
CA LEU A 176 27.37 1.97 6.32
C LEU A 176 26.67 1.13 5.24
N LEU A 177 25.45 0.67 5.51
CA LEU A 177 24.75 -0.33 4.68
C LEU A 177 23.68 0.28 3.78
N ASN A 178 23.31 1.55 3.99
CA ASN A 178 22.38 2.25 3.12
C ASN A 178 23.08 3.32 2.28
N PRO A 179 22.97 3.27 0.93
CA PRO A 179 23.58 4.29 0.08
C PRO A 179 22.90 5.67 0.22
N ILE A 180 21.67 5.70 0.75
CA ILE A 180 20.92 6.92 1.05
C ILE A 180 20.34 6.78 2.45
N SER A 181 20.60 7.77 3.30
CA SER A 181 20.06 7.83 4.65
C SER A 181 19.44 9.20 4.90
N ILE A 182 18.22 9.18 5.46
CA ILE A 182 17.43 10.36 5.80
C ILE A 182 17.08 10.21 7.26
N PHE A 183 17.55 11.11 8.10
CA PHE A 183 17.29 11.04 9.54
C PHE A 183 16.33 12.13 9.97
N MET A 184 15.52 11.82 10.98
CA MET A 184 14.69 12.79 11.66
C MET A 184 15.33 13.20 12.98
N THR A 185 15.26 14.49 13.26
CA THR A 185 15.56 15.12 14.55
C THR A 185 14.53 16.22 14.78
N HIS A 186 14.28 16.57 16.03
CA HIS A 186 13.33 17.64 16.40
C HIS A 186 14.08 18.85 16.97
N LEU A 187 13.43 20.01 17.00
CA LEU A 187 13.99 21.27 17.53
C LEU A 187 14.60 21.08 18.93
N SER A 188 13.89 20.37 19.81
CA SER A 188 14.34 20.06 21.17
C SER A 188 15.67 19.31 21.23
N ASN A 189 16.01 18.51 20.21
CA ASN A 189 17.29 17.79 20.15
C ASN A 189 18.50 18.70 19.85
N TYR A 190 18.25 19.96 19.45
CA TYR A 190 19.27 21.00 19.28
C TYR A 190 19.33 21.98 20.46
N GLY A 191 18.37 21.89 21.38
CA GLY A 191 18.41 22.60 22.67
C GLY A 191 19.25 21.88 23.72
N ASN A 192 19.44 22.52 24.88
CA ASN A 192 20.18 22.00 26.05
C ASN A 192 21.53 21.36 25.67
N ASP A 193 21.66 20.03 25.78
CA ASP A 193 22.89 19.28 25.51
C ASP A 193 23.20 19.11 24.00
N ARG A 194 22.32 19.60 23.12
CA ARG A 194 22.49 19.59 21.66
C ARG A 194 22.75 18.19 21.10
N LEU A 195 21.96 17.21 21.57
CA LEU A 195 22.15 15.78 21.28
C LEU A 195 22.20 15.46 19.79
N SER A 196 21.47 16.17 18.93
CA SER A 196 21.57 16.02 17.47
C SER A 196 22.99 16.32 16.96
N LEU A 197 23.57 17.45 17.38
CA LEU A 197 24.90 17.86 16.95
C LEU A 197 25.96 16.91 17.50
N TYR A 198 25.82 16.49 18.77
CA TYR A 198 26.67 15.46 19.37
C TYR A 198 26.64 14.17 18.54
N THR A 199 25.44 13.66 18.28
CA THR A 199 25.22 12.38 17.60
C THR A 199 25.83 12.36 16.21
N PHE A 200 25.45 13.32 15.35
CA PHE A 200 25.86 13.30 13.95
C PHE A 200 27.32 13.73 13.74
N THR A 201 27.87 14.60 14.59
CA THR A 201 29.29 14.97 14.48
C THR A 201 30.18 13.79 14.86
N ASN A 202 29.85 13.08 15.94
CA ASN A 202 30.60 11.89 16.34
C ASN A 202 30.42 10.76 15.33
N LEU A 203 29.22 10.57 14.77
CA LEU A 203 28.97 9.59 13.72
C LEU A 203 29.81 9.87 12.48
N ALA A 204 29.80 11.11 11.98
CA ALA A 204 30.56 11.49 10.79
C ALA A 204 32.07 11.34 11.01
N ASN A 205 32.57 11.70 12.20
CA ASN A 205 33.96 11.49 12.58
C ASN A 205 34.31 10.01 12.62
N PHE A 206 33.47 9.19 13.25
CA PHE A 206 33.68 7.74 13.33
C PHE A 206 33.67 7.08 11.95
N LEU A 207 32.72 7.42 11.08
CA LEU A 207 32.68 6.96 9.69
C LEU A 207 33.96 7.32 8.93
N LYS A 208 34.45 8.55 9.09
CA LYS A 208 35.71 8.99 8.46
C LYS A 208 36.93 8.21 8.97
N CYS A 209 36.97 7.88 10.26
CA CYS A 209 38.09 7.15 10.85
C CYS A 209 38.13 5.67 10.43
N TRP A 210 36.95 5.05 10.25
CA TRP A 210 36.83 3.59 10.12
C TRP A 210 36.37 3.14 8.73
N THR A 211 36.06 4.06 7.82
CA THR A 211 35.60 3.75 6.47
C THR A 211 36.18 4.74 5.45
N ASN A 212 36.12 4.37 4.18
CA ASN A 212 36.46 5.26 3.06
C ASN A 212 35.22 5.96 2.45
N LEU A 213 34.08 5.95 3.17
CA LEU A 213 32.84 6.54 2.67
C LEU A 213 32.98 8.06 2.54
N ARG A 214 32.51 8.58 1.40
CA ARG A 214 32.38 10.03 1.17
C ARG A 214 30.92 10.42 1.29
N LEU A 215 30.62 11.23 2.29
CA LEU A 215 29.27 11.68 2.56
C LEU A 215 28.97 12.96 1.78
N HIS A 216 27.82 12.96 1.11
CA HIS A 216 27.30 14.09 0.33
C HIS A 216 25.86 14.35 0.71
N THR A 217 25.49 15.61 0.86
CA THR A 217 24.10 16.03 0.99
C THR A 217 23.57 16.49 -0.37
N LEU A 218 22.35 16.08 -0.69
CA LEU A 218 21.63 16.50 -1.89
C LEU A 218 20.32 17.18 -1.49
N PRO A 219 19.85 18.20 -2.24
CA PRO A 219 18.51 18.75 -2.09
C PRO A 219 17.44 17.65 -2.18
N PRO A 220 16.31 17.75 -1.45
CA PRO A 220 15.32 16.68 -1.35
C PRO A 220 14.87 16.09 -2.70
N LEU A 221 14.62 16.93 -3.71
CA LEU A 221 14.20 16.48 -5.04
C LEU A 221 15.30 15.69 -5.76
N GLN A 222 16.55 16.16 -5.70
CA GLN A 222 17.69 15.47 -6.30
C GLN A 222 17.97 14.14 -5.57
N LEU A 223 17.84 14.14 -4.24
CA LEU A 223 17.97 12.94 -3.42
C LEU A 223 16.91 11.90 -3.80
N ALA A 224 15.66 12.33 -3.99
CA ALA A 224 14.58 11.45 -4.39
C ALA A 224 14.80 10.82 -5.76
N ASN A 225 15.17 11.62 -6.76
CA ASN A 225 15.50 11.12 -8.09
C ASN A 225 16.66 10.12 -8.05
N LYS A 226 17.70 10.40 -7.25
CA LYS A 226 18.81 9.47 -7.06
C LYS A 226 18.37 8.17 -6.41
N TYR A 227 17.50 8.24 -5.39
CA TYR A 227 16.96 7.06 -4.72
C TYR A 227 16.21 6.14 -5.70
N PHE A 228 15.26 6.66 -6.47
CA PHE A 228 14.48 5.86 -7.43
C PHE A 228 15.23 5.54 -8.73
N THR A 229 16.46 6.04 -8.89
CA THR A 229 17.42 5.57 -9.90
C THR A 229 18.17 4.35 -9.39
N LEU A 230 18.55 4.32 -8.11
CA LEU A 230 19.22 3.18 -7.48
C LEU A 230 18.27 2.02 -7.20
N PHE A 231 17.00 2.32 -6.92
CA PHE A 231 15.98 1.34 -6.54
C PHE A 231 14.71 1.46 -7.41
N PRO A 232 14.80 1.17 -8.73
CA PRO A 232 13.65 1.29 -9.63
C PRO A 232 12.49 0.36 -9.26
N GLU A 233 12.77 -0.80 -8.66
CA GLU A 233 11.81 -1.78 -8.18
C GLU A 233 10.96 -1.29 -7.00
N GLN A 234 11.40 -0.21 -6.34
CA GLN A 234 10.70 0.41 -5.20
C GLN A 234 9.80 1.57 -5.63
N ARG A 235 9.75 1.90 -6.92
CA ARG A 235 8.79 2.90 -7.43
C ARG A 235 7.33 2.49 -7.19
N PRO A 236 6.87 1.29 -7.60
CA PRO A 236 5.51 0.89 -7.30
C PRO A 236 5.34 0.58 -5.80
N PRO A 237 4.27 1.06 -5.16
CA PRO A 237 4.00 0.77 -3.77
C PRO A 237 3.65 -0.71 -3.57
N LEU A 238 4.15 -1.32 -2.51
CA LEU A 238 3.63 -2.56 -1.94
C LEU A 238 2.76 -2.23 -0.70
N TRP A 239 1.44 -2.21 -0.86
CA TRP A 239 0.52 -1.85 0.23
C TRP A 239 0.54 -2.92 1.31
N GLN A 240 1.15 -2.62 2.46
CA GLN A 240 1.04 -3.47 3.65
C GLN A 240 -0.34 -3.28 4.30
N ASN A 241 -0.71 -4.22 5.16
CA ASN A 241 -1.92 -4.12 5.97
C ASN A 241 -1.74 -3.07 7.09
N PRO A 242 -2.46 -1.93 7.06
CA PRO A 242 -2.42 -0.93 8.15
C PRO A 242 -2.83 -1.51 9.51
N CYS A 243 -3.56 -2.63 9.50
CA CYS A 243 -4.13 -3.24 10.70
C CYS A 243 -3.20 -4.18 11.44
N ASP A 244 -2.07 -4.56 10.86
CA ASP A 244 -1.09 -5.41 11.53
C ASP A 244 -0.09 -4.58 12.37
N ASP A 245 -0.14 -3.24 12.27
CA ASP A 245 0.70 -2.33 13.03
C ASP A 245 -0.12 -1.35 13.88
N LYS A 246 0.21 -1.24 15.18
CA LYS A 246 -0.51 -0.36 16.11
C LYS A 246 -0.36 1.12 15.72
N ARG A 247 0.85 1.54 15.34
CA ARG A 247 1.13 2.92 14.97
C ARG A 247 0.36 3.31 13.72
N HIS A 248 0.28 2.42 12.73
CA HIS A 248 -0.51 2.65 11.52
C HIS A 248 -2.00 2.84 11.84
N LYS A 249 -2.59 2.03 12.72
CA LYS A 249 -3.98 2.24 13.19
C LYS A 249 -4.17 3.60 13.84
N ASP A 250 -3.25 4.00 14.72
CA ASP A 250 -3.35 5.25 15.47
C ASP A 250 -3.28 6.50 14.57
N ILE A 251 -2.66 6.40 13.39
CA ILE A 251 -2.52 7.50 12.42
C ILE A 251 -3.37 7.32 11.15
N TRP A 252 -4.28 6.36 11.16
CA TRP A 252 -5.25 6.13 10.10
C TRP A 252 -6.53 6.93 10.34
N SER A 253 -7.28 7.26 9.29
CA SER A 253 -8.56 7.96 9.46
C SER A 253 -9.52 7.12 10.30
N LYS A 254 -10.21 7.75 11.25
CA LYS A 254 -11.19 7.10 12.14
C LYS A 254 -12.40 6.52 11.39
N GLU A 255 -12.63 6.96 10.16
CA GLU A 255 -13.69 6.44 9.29
C GLU A 255 -13.33 5.09 8.66
N LYS A 256 -12.07 4.67 8.78
CA LYS A 256 -11.56 3.43 8.21
C LYS A 256 -11.47 2.37 9.30
N THR A 257 -11.91 1.17 8.96
CA THR A 257 -11.82 -0.01 9.83
C THR A 257 -11.18 -1.16 9.09
N CYS A 258 -10.44 -1.97 9.84
CA CYS A 258 -9.87 -3.24 9.38
C CYS A 258 -10.95 -4.23 8.92
N ASP A 259 -12.15 -4.11 9.48
CA ASP A 259 -13.26 -5.01 9.19
C ASP A 259 -13.82 -4.81 7.78
N ARG A 260 -13.47 -3.71 7.09
CA ARG A 260 -13.84 -3.45 5.68
C ARG A 260 -12.97 -4.21 4.67
N LEU A 261 -11.86 -4.80 5.09
CA LEU A 261 -11.01 -5.58 4.18
C LEU A 261 -11.58 -7.01 4.00
N PRO A 262 -11.53 -7.57 2.79
CA PRO A 262 -12.05 -8.92 2.56
C PRO A 262 -11.25 -9.98 3.30
N LYS A 263 -11.97 -10.90 3.94
CA LYS A 263 -11.41 -12.05 4.65
C LYS A 263 -11.01 -13.18 3.71
N PHE A 264 -11.54 -13.18 2.49
CA PHE A 264 -11.18 -14.17 1.48
C PHE A 264 -11.36 -13.63 0.06
N MET A 265 -10.73 -14.29 -0.91
CA MET A 265 -10.78 -13.90 -2.33
C MET A 265 -11.03 -15.12 -3.22
N VAL A 266 -11.92 -14.98 -4.19
CA VAL A 266 -12.11 -15.93 -5.29
C VAL A 266 -11.24 -15.47 -6.47
N VAL A 267 -10.12 -16.15 -6.68
CA VAL A 267 -9.04 -15.64 -7.55
C VAL A 267 -9.16 -16.09 -9.01
N GLY A 268 -10.08 -17.01 -9.31
CA GLY A 268 -10.27 -17.58 -10.65
C GLY A 268 -9.76 -19.02 -10.76
N PRO A 269 -9.27 -19.44 -11.94
CA PRO A 269 -9.16 -18.68 -13.19
C PRO A 269 -10.52 -18.39 -13.87
N GLN A 270 -10.51 -17.62 -14.96
CA GLN A 270 -11.70 -17.37 -15.78
C GLN A 270 -12.23 -18.68 -16.39
N LYS A 271 -13.57 -18.71 -16.58
CA LYS A 271 -14.32 -19.78 -17.25
C LYS A 271 -14.39 -21.12 -16.49
N THR A 272 -14.26 -21.08 -15.17
CA THR A 272 -14.35 -22.26 -14.30
C THR A 272 -15.56 -22.28 -13.38
N GLY A 273 -16.51 -21.34 -13.54
CA GLY A 273 -17.71 -21.24 -12.71
C GLY A 273 -17.64 -20.20 -11.58
N THR A 274 -16.64 -19.31 -11.60
CA THR A 274 -16.43 -18.29 -10.57
C THR A 274 -17.64 -17.37 -10.31
N THR A 275 -18.42 -17.07 -11.34
CA THR A 275 -19.64 -16.25 -11.19
C THR A 275 -20.78 -17.04 -10.53
N ALA A 276 -20.90 -18.35 -10.81
CA ALA A 276 -21.85 -19.20 -10.10
C ALA A 276 -21.47 -19.32 -8.61
N LEU A 277 -20.18 -19.54 -8.31
CA LEU A 277 -19.70 -19.54 -6.92
C LEU A 277 -19.97 -18.23 -6.21
N TYR A 278 -19.70 -17.09 -6.86
CA TYR A 278 -20.02 -15.77 -6.34
C TYR A 278 -21.50 -15.66 -5.96
N LEU A 279 -22.41 -16.08 -6.85
CA LEU A 279 -23.85 -16.04 -6.61
C LEU A 279 -24.28 -16.93 -5.44
N PHE A 280 -23.66 -18.10 -5.27
CA PHE A 280 -23.96 -18.98 -4.13
C PHE A 280 -23.39 -18.42 -2.81
N LEU A 281 -22.22 -17.80 -2.82
CA LEU A 281 -21.63 -17.19 -1.62
C LEU A 281 -22.52 -16.06 -1.08
N ILE A 282 -23.01 -15.17 -1.94
CA ILE A 282 -23.88 -14.05 -1.51
C ILE A 282 -25.29 -14.48 -1.05
N MET A 283 -25.66 -15.75 -1.21
CA MET A 283 -26.89 -16.28 -0.60
C MET A 283 -26.74 -16.48 0.91
N HIS A 284 -25.52 -16.58 1.43
CA HIS A 284 -25.28 -16.76 2.86
C HIS A 284 -25.49 -15.42 3.60
N PRO A 285 -26.32 -15.36 4.65
CA PRO A 285 -26.67 -14.10 5.32
C PRO A 285 -25.52 -13.39 6.07
N PHE A 286 -24.32 -13.99 6.10
CA PHE A 286 -23.13 -13.49 6.80
C PHE A 286 -21.93 -13.40 5.85
N ILE A 287 -22.13 -13.62 4.54
CA ILE A 287 -21.09 -13.46 3.52
C ILE A 287 -21.57 -12.35 2.59
N SER A 288 -20.79 -11.29 2.52
CA SER A 288 -21.11 -10.11 1.72
C SER A 288 -19.99 -9.85 0.72
N SER A 289 -20.36 -9.59 -0.53
CA SER A 289 -19.38 -9.25 -1.56
C SER A 289 -19.14 -7.74 -1.64
N ASN A 290 -18.14 -7.35 -2.41
CA ASN A 290 -17.98 -5.98 -2.90
C ASN A 290 -19.21 -5.45 -3.67
N PHE A 291 -19.38 -4.13 -3.65
CA PHE A 291 -20.23 -3.40 -4.58
C PHE A 291 -19.75 -3.59 -6.02
N PRO A 292 -20.67 -3.61 -7.00
CA PRO A 292 -20.31 -3.80 -8.39
C PRO A 292 -19.59 -2.56 -8.97
N SER A 293 -18.60 -2.81 -9.82
CA SER A 293 -17.93 -1.83 -10.66
C SER A 293 -18.70 -1.63 -11.96
N VAL A 294 -18.86 -0.37 -12.38
CA VAL A 294 -19.48 -0.04 -13.69
C VAL A 294 -18.69 -0.64 -14.86
N LYS A 295 -17.38 -0.85 -14.71
CA LYS A 295 -16.49 -1.32 -15.79
C LYS A 295 -16.22 -2.82 -15.75
N THR A 296 -16.21 -3.40 -14.56
CA THR A 296 -15.75 -4.78 -14.32
C THR A 296 -16.80 -5.63 -13.61
N PHE A 297 -18.03 -5.11 -13.50
CA PHE A 297 -19.20 -5.79 -12.92
C PHE A 297 -18.92 -6.27 -11.50
N GLU A 298 -19.04 -7.57 -11.21
CA GLU A 298 -18.78 -8.12 -9.89
C GLU A 298 -17.29 -8.11 -9.49
N GLU A 299 -16.37 -7.87 -10.44
CA GLU A 299 -14.93 -7.93 -10.18
C GLU A 299 -14.33 -6.57 -9.81
N VAL A 300 -13.50 -6.53 -8.76
CA VAL A 300 -12.78 -5.31 -8.35
C VAL A 300 -11.53 -5.10 -9.21
N GLN A 301 -10.82 -6.19 -9.53
CA GLN A 301 -9.58 -6.17 -10.31
C GLN A 301 -8.54 -5.17 -9.76
N PHE A 302 -8.39 -5.12 -8.44
CA PHE A 302 -7.46 -4.23 -7.76
C PHE A 302 -6.01 -4.66 -7.98
N PHE A 303 -5.66 -5.89 -7.60
CA PHE A 303 -4.25 -6.31 -7.53
C PHE A 303 -3.57 -6.54 -8.90
N ASN A 304 -4.34 -6.89 -9.94
CA ASN A 304 -3.82 -7.27 -11.26
C ASN A 304 -3.81 -6.14 -12.30
N THR A 305 -4.30 -4.94 -11.97
CA THR A 305 -4.42 -3.82 -12.92
C THR A 305 -3.80 -2.53 -12.37
N ASN A 306 -3.87 -1.45 -13.16
CA ASN A 306 -3.49 -0.12 -12.72
C ASN A 306 -4.35 0.45 -11.58
N ASN A 307 -5.50 -0.18 -11.27
CA ASN A 307 -6.31 0.18 -10.11
C ASN A 307 -5.52 0.06 -8.81
N TYR A 308 -4.55 -0.85 -8.73
CA TYR A 308 -3.67 -1.02 -7.57
C TYR A 308 -3.00 0.28 -7.12
N HIS A 309 -2.63 1.15 -8.07
CA HIS A 309 -1.95 2.42 -7.79
C HIS A 309 -2.87 3.51 -7.22
N LYS A 310 -4.19 3.30 -7.24
CA LYS A 310 -5.17 4.20 -6.60
C LYS A 310 -5.17 4.09 -5.08
N GLY A 311 -4.52 3.06 -4.52
CA GLY A 311 -4.31 2.91 -3.08
C GLY A 311 -5.40 2.11 -2.36
N ILE A 312 -5.16 1.90 -1.06
CA ILE A 312 -6.03 1.08 -0.19
C ILE A 312 -7.43 1.69 -0.05
N ASP A 313 -7.53 3.02 -0.02
CA ASP A 313 -8.81 3.74 0.12
C ASP A 313 -9.76 3.40 -1.02
N TRP A 314 -9.26 3.48 -2.26
CA TRP A 314 -10.02 3.11 -3.45
C TRP A 314 -10.48 1.65 -3.39
N TYR A 315 -9.67 0.75 -2.85
CA TYR A 315 -10.05 -0.66 -2.69
C TYR A 315 -11.14 -0.83 -1.64
N MET A 316 -11.04 -0.15 -0.50
CA MET A 316 -12.02 -0.22 0.60
C MET A 316 -13.38 0.37 0.22
N GLU A 317 -13.43 1.33 -0.70
CA GLU A 317 -14.70 1.90 -1.21
C GLU A 317 -15.62 0.84 -1.82
N PHE A 318 -15.07 -0.26 -2.32
CA PHE A 318 -15.86 -1.38 -2.86
C PHE A 318 -16.56 -2.20 -1.78
N PHE A 319 -16.20 -2.07 -0.50
CA PHE A 319 -16.74 -2.92 0.54
C PHE A 319 -17.71 -2.16 1.44
N PRO A 320 -18.83 -2.77 1.85
CA PRO A 320 -19.74 -2.13 2.80
C PRO A 320 -19.02 -1.85 4.12
N VAL A 321 -19.44 -0.80 4.82
CA VAL A 321 -18.98 -0.55 6.19
C VAL A 321 -19.65 -1.60 7.09
N PRO A 322 -18.91 -2.46 7.79
CA PRO A 322 -19.49 -3.46 8.66
C PRO A 322 -20.31 -2.78 9.74
N SER A 323 -21.50 -3.32 10.01
CA SER A 323 -22.28 -2.86 11.16
C SER A 323 -21.57 -3.30 12.45
N ASN A 324 -21.69 -2.54 13.54
CA ASN A 324 -21.16 -2.91 14.86
C ASN A 324 -21.71 -4.25 15.40
N VAL A 325 -22.67 -4.86 14.69
CA VAL A 325 -23.40 -6.07 15.09
C VAL A 325 -23.02 -7.27 14.22
N SER A 326 -22.42 -7.09 13.03
CA SER A 326 -22.26 -8.18 12.07
C SER A 326 -20.85 -8.76 12.01
N THR A 327 -20.78 -10.08 12.15
CA THR A 327 -19.61 -10.93 11.88
C THR A 327 -19.41 -11.15 10.37
N ASP A 328 -19.64 -10.13 9.54
CA ASP A 328 -19.69 -10.33 8.10
C ASP A 328 -18.34 -10.79 7.55
N PHE A 329 -18.40 -11.80 6.70
CA PHE A 329 -17.29 -12.29 5.92
C PHE A 329 -17.31 -11.59 4.57
N LEU A 330 -16.52 -10.53 4.48
CA LEU A 330 -16.34 -9.80 3.23
C LEU A 330 -15.46 -10.60 2.28
N PHE A 331 -15.82 -10.61 1.00
CA PHE A 331 -15.01 -11.20 -0.06
C PHE A 331 -15.07 -10.42 -1.35
N GLU A 332 -14.09 -10.67 -2.22
CA GLU A 332 -14.17 -10.27 -3.63
C GLU A 332 -13.92 -11.46 -4.55
N LYS A 333 -14.35 -11.33 -5.79
CA LYS A 333 -14.05 -12.25 -6.88
C LYS A 333 -13.42 -11.49 -8.03
N SER A 334 -12.23 -11.91 -8.44
CA SER A 334 -11.54 -11.34 -9.61
C SER A 334 -10.78 -12.45 -10.32
N ALA A 335 -11.36 -13.01 -11.39
CA ALA A 335 -10.85 -14.24 -11.99
C ALA A 335 -9.49 -14.10 -12.69
N ASN A 336 -9.08 -12.85 -12.95
CA ASN A 336 -7.77 -12.50 -13.50
C ASN A 336 -6.65 -12.48 -12.45
N TYR A 337 -6.96 -12.69 -11.17
CA TYR A 337 -5.96 -12.77 -10.11
C TYR A 337 -5.13 -14.05 -10.21
N PHE A 338 -5.76 -15.18 -10.54
CA PHE A 338 -5.11 -16.50 -10.58
C PHE A 338 -3.86 -16.54 -11.48
N PRO A 339 -3.93 -16.13 -12.77
CA PRO A 339 -2.76 -16.17 -13.65
C PRO A 339 -1.78 -15.00 -13.44
N SER A 340 -2.15 -13.97 -12.67
CA SER A 340 -1.32 -12.77 -12.47
C SER A 340 -0.05 -13.09 -11.66
N GLU A 341 1.09 -12.61 -12.13
CA GLU A 341 2.38 -12.78 -11.45
C GLU A 341 2.52 -11.88 -10.22
N GLU A 342 1.95 -10.68 -10.28
CA GLU A 342 2.07 -9.66 -9.24
C GLU A 342 1.03 -9.83 -8.11
N THR A 343 -0.15 -10.36 -8.45
CA THR A 343 -1.27 -10.41 -7.51
C THR A 343 -0.95 -11.15 -6.21
N PRO A 344 -0.37 -12.38 -6.20
CA PRO A 344 -0.10 -13.10 -4.96
C PRO A 344 0.72 -12.29 -3.95
N LYS A 345 1.78 -11.62 -4.43
CA LYS A 345 2.66 -10.76 -3.61
C LYS A 345 1.91 -9.54 -3.05
N ARG A 346 1.14 -8.85 -3.89
CA ARG A 346 0.38 -7.65 -3.51
C ARG A 346 -0.76 -7.99 -2.55
N ALA A 347 -1.47 -9.07 -2.83
CA ALA A 347 -2.53 -9.63 -1.99
C ALA A 347 -1.99 -10.00 -0.61
N ALA A 348 -0.89 -10.75 -0.53
CA ALA A 348 -0.32 -11.16 0.75
C ALA A 348 0.22 -9.99 1.58
N ALA A 349 0.71 -8.92 0.95
CA ALA A 349 1.12 -7.71 1.65
C ALA A 349 -0.05 -7.00 2.35
N LEU A 350 -1.19 -6.86 1.67
CA LEU A 350 -2.37 -6.15 2.20
C LEU A 350 -3.29 -7.05 3.04
N LEU A 351 -3.43 -8.31 2.65
CA LEU A 351 -4.38 -9.29 3.17
C LEU A 351 -3.66 -10.61 3.55
N PRO A 352 -2.67 -10.58 4.46
CA PRO A 352 -1.85 -11.76 4.77
C PRO A 352 -2.67 -12.93 5.35
N LYS A 353 -3.80 -12.62 6.01
CA LYS A 353 -4.68 -13.61 6.66
C LYS A 353 -5.84 -14.05 5.77
N ALA A 354 -5.96 -13.54 4.55
CA ALA A 354 -7.08 -13.88 3.68
C ALA A 354 -7.03 -15.35 3.24
N LYS A 355 -8.20 -15.96 3.12
CA LYS A 355 -8.36 -17.28 2.50
C LYS A 355 -8.45 -17.13 0.97
N ILE A 356 -7.84 -18.03 0.23
CA ILE A 356 -7.76 -18.01 -1.24
C ILE A 356 -8.58 -19.17 -1.80
N LEU A 357 -9.59 -18.84 -2.60
CA LEU A 357 -10.46 -19.80 -3.27
C LEU A 357 -10.14 -19.81 -4.77
N THR A 358 -9.84 -20.97 -5.33
CA THR A 358 -9.67 -21.15 -6.77
C THR A 358 -10.52 -22.31 -7.28
N LEU A 359 -11.02 -22.21 -8.50
CA LEU A 359 -11.88 -23.21 -9.13
C LEU A 359 -11.22 -23.76 -10.38
N LEU A 360 -11.06 -25.07 -10.46
CA LEU A 360 -10.45 -25.72 -11.61
C LEU A 360 -11.47 -26.64 -12.30
N ILE A 361 -11.42 -26.67 -13.63
CA ILE A 361 -12.09 -27.68 -14.47
C ILE A 361 -11.04 -28.29 -15.39
N ASN A 362 -11.40 -29.21 -16.28
CA ASN A 362 -10.47 -29.69 -17.28
C ASN A 362 -9.88 -28.50 -18.08
N PRO A 363 -8.54 -28.37 -18.21
CA PRO A 363 -7.91 -27.23 -18.86
C PRO A 363 -8.32 -27.08 -20.34
N SER A 364 -8.60 -28.19 -21.03
CA SER A 364 -9.11 -28.18 -22.41
C SER A 364 -10.51 -27.56 -22.49
N ASP A 365 -11.41 -27.93 -21.57
CA ASP A 365 -12.77 -27.36 -21.49
C ASP A 365 -12.72 -25.88 -21.13
N ARG A 366 -11.83 -25.49 -20.22
CA ARG A 366 -11.59 -24.08 -19.86
C ARG A 366 -11.12 -23.27 -21.06
N ALA A 367 -10.16 -23.79 -21.81
CA ALA A 367 -9.64 -23.14 -23.01
C ALA A 367 -10.74 -22.99 -24.08
N TYR A 368 -11.54 -24.03 -24.29
CA TYR A 368 -12.67 -23.98 -25.23
C TYR A 368 -13.75 -22.99 -24.79
N SER A 369 -14.10 -22.97 -23.51
CA SER A 369 -15.06 -22.01 -22.94
C SER A 369 -14.58 -20.57 -23.08
N TRP A 370 -13.27 -20.33 -22.99
CA TRP A 370 -12.68 -19.02 -23.25
C TRP A 370 -12.75 -18.63 -24.72
N TYR A 371 -12.41 -19.54 -25.64
CA TYR A 371 -12.57 -19.33 -27.08
C TYR A 371 -14.03 -18.97 -27.44
N GLN A 372 -15.00 -19.73 -26.94
CA GLN A 372 -16.42 -19.46 -27.17
C GLN A 372 -16.87 -18.14 -26.57
N HIS A 373 -16.33 -17.77 -25.40
CA HIS A 373 -16.57 -16.45 -24.80
C HIS A 373 -16.07 -15.32 -25.70
N GLN A 374 -14.88 -15.44 -26.28
CA GLN A 374 -14.35 -14.45 -27.22
C GLN A 374 -15.21 -14.36 -28.49
N ARG A 375 -15.67 -15.48 -29.03
CA ARG A 375 -16.63 -15.49 -30.16
C ARG A 375 -17.93 -14.78 -29.84
N ALA A 376 -18.49 -15.01 -28.66
CA ALA A 376 -19.73 -14.35 -28.21
C ALA A 376 -19.56 -12.83 -28.02
N HIS A 377 -18.33 -12.36 -27.80
CA HIS A 377 -17.97 -10.94 -27.74
C HIS A 377 -17.44 -10.40 -29.08
N GLU A 378 -17.69 -11.13 -30.18
CA GLU A 378 -17.35 -10.72 -31.54
C GLU A 378 -15.85 -10.43 -31.75
N ASP A 379 -14.98 -11.14 -31.00
CA ASP A 379 -13.54 -11.08 -31.20
C ASP A 379 -13.18 -11.57 -32.61
N LEU A 380 -12.54 -10.69 -33.40
CA LEU A 380 -12.25 -10.95 -34.82
C LEU A 380 -11.44 -12.23 -35.04
N ALA A 381 -10.42 -12.48 -34.21
CA ALA A 381 -9.61 -13.68 -34.33
C ALA A 381 -10.41 -14.94 -33.98
N ALA A 382 -11.26 -14.86 -32.95
CA ALA A 382 -12.09 -16.00 -32.56
C ALA A 382 -13.19 -16.33 -33.58
N LEU A 383 -13.69 -15.34 -34.32
CA LEU A 383 -14.64 -15.53 -35.41
C LEU A 383 -13.97 -16.05 -36.69
N GLN A 384 -12.73 -15.62 -36.96
CA GLN A 384 -11.99 -16.01 -38.16
C GLN A 384 -11.43 -17.43 -38.07
N PHE A 385 -10.89 -17.82 -36.93
CA PHE A 385 -10.19 -19.09 -36.75
C PHE A 385 -11.01 -20.08 -35.93
N SER A 386 -10.98 -21.35 -36.32
CA SER A 386 -11.52 -22.46 -35.54
C SER A 386 -10.73 -22.68 -34.25
N PHE A 387 -11.35 -23.34 -33.26
CA PHE A 387 -10.65 -23.64 -32.01
C PHE A 387 -9.38 -24.47 -32.23
N TYR A 388 -9.40 -25.43 -33.17
CA TYR A 388 -8.23 -26.26 -33.47
C TYR A 388 -7.07 -25.42 -34.02
N GLU A 389 -7.34 -24.50 -34.95
CA GLU A 389 -6.34 -23.57 -35.49
C GLU A 389 -5.77 -22.66 -34.40
N VAL A 390 -6.60 -22.20 -33.46
CA VAL A 390 -6.17 -21.41 -32.30
C VAL A 390 -5.19 -22.21 -31.43
N ILE A 391 -5.54 -23.42 -31.00
CA ILE A 391 -4.69 -24.18 -30.08
C ILE A 391 -3.43 -24.74 -30.74
N SER A 392 -3.45 -24.99 -32.05
CA SER A 392 -2.30 -25.50 -32.81
C SER A 392 -1.43 -24.41 -33.44
N ALA A 393 -1.73 -23.13 -33.20
CA ALA A 393 -0.96 -22.01 -33.73
C ALA A 393 0.52 -22.10 -33.34
N ASP A 394 1.41 -21.95 -34.32
CA ASP A 394 2.85 -21.98 -34.12
C ASP A 394 3.45 -20.57 -33.98
N GLN A 395 4.78 -20.48 -33.95
CA GLN A 395 5.47 -19.20 -33.85
C GLN A 395 5.34 -18.33 -35.10
N LEU A 396 5.02 -18.92 -36.26
CA LEU A 396 4.87 -18.22 -37.54
C LEU A 396 3.43 -17.70 -37.75
N ALA A 397 2.48 -18.18 -36.95
CA ALA A 397 1.09 -17.73 -36.99
C ALA A 397 0.93 -16.21 -36.75
N PRO A 398 -0.17 -15.59 -37.26
CA PRO A 398 -0.44 -14.17 -37.04
C PRO A 398 -0.45 -13.78 -35.55
N PRO A 399 0.01 -12.56 -35.19
CA PRO A 399 0.05 -12.11 -33.79
C PRO A 399 -1.28 -12.20 -33.05
N GLU A 400 -2.39 -11.92 -33.73
CA GLU A 400 -3.75 -11.96 -33.18
C GLU A 400 -4.16 -13.39 -32.82
N LEU A 401 -3.84 -14.35 -33.69
CA LEU A 401 -4.07 -15.78 -33.45
C LEU A 401 -3.25 -16.29 -32.27
N ARG A 402 -1.95 -15.94 -32.20
CA ARG A 402 -1.09 -16.29 -31.06
C ARG A 402 -1.54 -15.65 -29.75
N SER A 403 -2.04 -14.41 -29.81
CA SER A 403 -2.61 -13.72 -28.64
C SER A 403 -3.84 -14.45 -28.10
N LEU A 404 -4.75 -14.86 -28.99
CA LEU A 404 -5.93 -15.64 -28.63
C LEU A 404 -5.54 -17.02 -28.07
N GLN A 405 -4.61 -17.73 -28.71
CA GLN A 405 -4.06 -19.00 -28.23
C GLN A 405 -3.52 -18.86 -26.80
N ASN A 406 -2.67 -17.86 -26.55
CA ASN A 406 -2.09 -17.65 -25.23
C ASN A 406 -3.18 -17.43 -24.17
N ARG A 407 -4.22 -16.64 -24.47
CA ARG A 407 -5.34 -16.41 -23.54
C ARG A 407 -6.20 -17.68 -23.30
N CYS A 408 -6.29 -18.57 -24.29
CA CYS A 408 -6.91 -19.89 -24.15
C CYS A 408 -6.08 -20.85 -23.29
N LEU A 409 -4.78 -20.99 -23.57
CA LEU A 409 -3.94 -22.05 -23.02
C LEU A 409 -3.22 -21.67 -21.73
N VAL A 410 -2.60 -20.48 -21.66
CA VAL A 410 -1.72 -20.10 -20.54
C VAL A 410 -2.44 -20.13 -19.19
N PRO A 411 -3.64 -19.55 -19.01
CA PRO A 411 -4.31 -19.61 -17.71
C PRO A 411 -4.79 -21.03 -17.33
N GLY A 412 -4.70 -22.01 -18.25
CA GLY A 412 -4.91 -23.43 -18.02
C GLY A 412 -3.70 -24.15 -17.40
N LEU A 413 -2.54 -23.49 -17.30
CA LEU A 413 -1.32 -24.02 -16.68
C LEU A 413 -1.42 -23.93 -15.13
N TYR A 414 -2.38 -24.67 -14.56
CA TYR A 414 -2.81 -24.48 -13.17
C TYR A 414 -1.68 -24.66 -12.16
N ALA A 415 -0.82 -25.66 -12.31
CA ALA A 415 0.29 -25.91 -11.39
C ALA A 415 1.23 -24.70 -11.31
N THR A 416 1.62 -24.13 -12.45
CA THR A 416 2.48 -22.94 -12.54
C THR A 416 1.88 -21.76 -11.77
N HIS A 417 0.58 -21.54 -11.88
CA HIS A 417 -0.08 -20.43 -11.20
C HIS A 417 -0.24 -20.71 -9.70
N LEU A 418 -0.60 -21.94 -9.33
CA LEU A 418 -0.72 -22.37 -7.93
C LEU A 418 0.61 -22.24 -7.17
N GLU A 419 1.73 -22.61 -7.77
CA GLU A 419 3.07 -22.45 -7.15
C GLU A 419 3.34 -21.00 -6.75
N ARG A 420 2.93 -20.03 -7.58
CA ARG A 420 3.08 -18.60 -7.24
C ARG A 420 2.22 -18.21 -6.05
N TRP A 421 0.98 -18.68 -5.98
CA TRP A 421 0.12 -18.42 -4.83
C TRP A 421 0.68 -19.06 -3.55
N LEU A 422 1.18 -20.30 -3.64
CA LEU A 422 1.79 -21.04 -2.53
C LEU A 422 3.11 -20.44 -2.05
N THR A 423 3.76 -19.59 -2.85
CA THR A 423 4.94 -18.82 -2.42
C THR A 423 4.59 -17.79 -1.33
N TYR A 424 3.36 -17.27 -1.33
CA TYR A 424 2.94 -16.18 -0.44
C TYR A 424 1.84 -16.58 0.56
N TYR A 425 1.01 -17.57 0.23
CA TYR A 425 -0.03 -18.08 1.11
C TYR A 425 0.25 -19.54 1.48
N PRO A 426 0.17 -19.90 2.78
CA PRO A 426 0.34 -21.27 3.20
C PRO A 426 -0.80 -22.16 2.67
N PRO A 427 -0.58 -23.47 2.46
CA PRO A 427 -1.59 -24.39 1.92
C PRO A 427 -2.92 -24.39 2.67
N ASN A 428 -2.93 -24.18 3.99
CA ASN A 428 -4.16 -24.14 4.81
C ASN A 428 -5.01 -22.86 4.60
N GLN A 429 -4.46 -21.85 3.92
CA GLN A 429 -5.18 -20.66 3.47
C GLN A 429 -5.71 -20.79 2.05
N LEU A 430 -5.39 -21.86 1.31
CA LEU A 430 -5.82 -22.06 -0.07
C LEU A 430 -6.75 -23.28 -0.19
N ILE A 431 -7.87 -23.13 -0.89
CA ILE A 431 -8.74 -24.24 -1.28
C ILE A 431 -8.92 -24.30 -2.79
N ILE A 432 -8.76 -25.50 -3.34
CA ILE A 432 -9.01 -25.82 -4.75
C ILE A 432 -10.38 -26.47 -4.84
N ILE A 433 -11.28 -25.83 -5.56
CA ILE A 433 -12.66 -26.28 -5.78
C ILE A 433 -12.72 -26.98 -7.13
N ASP A 434 -13.31 -28.17 -7.14
CA ASP A 434 -13.67 -28.86 -8.38
C ASP A 434 -14.89 -28.15 -9.02
N GLY A 435 -14.67 -27.52 -10.17
CA GLY A 435 -15.72 -26.81 -10.90
C GLY A 435 -16.77 -27.74 -11.53
N GLN A 436 -16.44 -29.02 -11.80
CA GLN A 436 -17.44 -30.01 -12.20
C GLN A 436 -18.33 -30.39 -11.01
N GLN A 437 -17.74 -30.55 -9.83
CA GLN A 437 -18.51 -30.79 -8.61
C GLN A 437 -19.39 -29.59 -8.26
N LEU A 438 -18.89 -28.35 -8.40
CA LEU A 438 -19.71 -27.15 -8.19
C LEU A 438 -20.91 -27.10 -9.13
N ARG A 439 -20.77 -27.60 -10.36
CA ARG A 439 -21.87 -27.67 -11.32
C ARG A 439 -22.90 -28.74 -10.97
N ASN A 440 -22.44 -29.92 -10.56
CA ASN A 440 -23.27 -31.11 -10.38
C ASN A 440 -23.87 -31.20 -8.96
N ASP A 441 -23.12 -30.80 -7.94
CA ASP A 441 -23.47 -30.84 -6.52
C ASP A 441 -22.91 -29.60 -5.78
N PRO A 442 -23.43 -28.39 -6.07
CA PRO A 442 -23.02 -27.16 -5.42
C PRO A 442 -23.27 -27.18 -3.91
N ALA A 443 -24.30 -27.85 -3.42
CA ALA A 443 -24.60 -27.88 -1.99
C ALA A 443 -23.44 -28.49 -1.19
N LYS A 444 -22.90 -29.63 -1.66
CA LYS A 444 -21.72 -30.24 -1.04
C LYS A 444 -20.49 -29.34 -1.07
N VAL A 445 -20.22 -28.69 -2.21
CA VAL A 445 -19.10 -27.75 -2.34
C VAL A 445 -19.24 -26.57 -1.37
N MET A 446 -20.45 -26.00 -1.27
CA MET A 446 -20.71 -24.89 -0.37
C MET A 446 -20.59 -25.31 1.11
N ASP A 447 -20.99 -26.53 1.49
CA ASP A 447 -20.79 -27.05 2.85
C ASP A 447 -19.30 -27.18 3.22
N GLU A 448 -18.46 -27.64 2.28
CA GLU A 448 -17.01 -27.70 2.47
C GLU A 448 -16.40 -26.29 2.59
N LEU A 449 -16.87 -25.34 1.78
CA LEU A 449 -16.42 -23.95 1.83
C LEU A 449 -16.79 -23.26 3.14
N GLN A 450 -18.01 -23.48 3.65
CA GLN A 450 -18.42 -22.93 4.94
C GLN A 450 -17.49 -23.39 6.07
N LYS A 451 -17.11 -24.68 6.08
CA LYS A 451 -16.14 -25.23 7.03
C LYS A 451 -14.76 -24.61 6.86
N PHE A 452 -14.27 -24.49 5.63
CA PHE A 452 -12.95 -23.92 5.34
C PHE A 452 -12.84 -22.44 5.72
N LEU A 453 -13.91 -21.67 5.50
CA LEU A 453 -14.01 -20.27 5.87
C LEU A 453 -14.25 -20.07 7.37
N GLY A 454 -14.79 -21.08 8.06
CA GLY A 454 -15.16 -20.98 9.47
C GLY A 454 -16.34 -20.03 9.71
N VAL A 455 -17.22 -19.87 8.72
CA VAL A 455 -18.41 -19.02 8.84
C VAL A 455 -19.47 -19.72 9.70
N THR A 456 -20.11 -18.99 10.60
CA THR A 456 -21.18 -19.51 11.46
C THR A 456 -22.30 -18.48 11.59
N PRO A 457 -23.57 -18.89 11.67
CA PRO A 457 -24.11 -20.25 11.49
C PRO A 457 -23.99 -20.74 10.04
N TYR A 458 -24.06 -22.06 9.83
CA TYR A 458 -24.09 -22.65 8.49
C TYR A 458 -25.45 -22.43 7.81
N TYR A 459 -25.40 -22.12 6.52
CA TYR A 459 -26.52 -21.99 5.61
C TYR A 459 -26.78 -23.32 4.87
N ASN A 460 -28.05 -23.74 4.82
CA ASN A 460 -28.44 -24.98 4.18
C ASN A 460 -28.69 -24.79 2.67
N TYR A 461 -27.63 -24.97 1.87
CA TYR A 461 -27.69 -24.83 0.42
C TYR A 461 -28.56 -25.88 -0.28
N SER A 462 -28.75 -27.06 0.32
CA SER A 462 -29.60 -28.12 -0.25
C SER A 462 -31.07 -27.72 -0.33
N GLN A 463 -31.54 -26.85 0.57
CA GLN A 463 -32.89 -26.30 0.54
C GLN A 463 -33.00 -25.04 -0.34
N ALA A 464 -31.90 -24.33 -0.51
CA ALA A 464 -31.87 -23.04 -1.20
C ALA A 464 -31.59 -23.14 -2.72
N LEU A 465 -31.05 -24.26 -3.20
CA LEU A 465 -30.73 -24.48 -4.61
C LEU A 465 -31.68 -25.51 -5.23
N THR A 466 -32.19 -25.21 -6.43
CA THR A 466 -33.06 -26.11 -7.21
C THR A 466 -32.56 -26.24 -8.64
N PHE A 467 -32.64 -27.44 -9.21
CA PHE A 467 -32.22 -27.67 -10.59
C PHE A 467 -33.21 -27.03 -11.55
N ASP A 468 -32.71 -26.24 -12.50
CA ASP A 468 -33.47 -25.66 -13.60
C ASP A 468 -33.22 -26.50 -14.87
N PRO A 469 -34.21 -27.30 -15.32
CA PRO A 469 -34.07 -28.15 -16.50
C PRO A 469 -33.88 -27.36 -17.81
N GLN A 470 -34.35 -26.11 -17.88
CA GLN A 470 -34.23 -25.28 -19.09
C GLN A 470 -32.82 -24.71 -19.21
N LYS A 471 -32.21 -24.35 -18.08
CA LYS A 471 -30.82 -23.84 -18.04
C LYS A 471 -29.77 -24.94 -17.91
N GLY A 472 -30.19 -26.17 -17.53
CA GLY A 472 -29.29 -27.30 -17.29
C GLY A 472 -28.33 -27.06 -16.12
N LEU A 473 -28.72 -26.23 -15.16
CA LEU A 473 -27.90 -25.76 -14.03
C LEU A 473 -28.75 -25.58 -12.76
N LEU A 474 -28.12 -25.64 -11.59
CA LEU A 474 -28.74 -25.31 -10.30
C LEU A 474 -28.86 -23.79 -10.11
N VAL A 475 -30.04 -23.33 -9.68
CA VAL A 475 -30.38 -21.92 -9.45
C VAL A 475 -30.99 -21.72 -8.07
N SER A 476 -31.01 -20.47 -7.58
CA SER A 476 -31.68 -20.13 -6.33
C SER A 476 -33.18 -20.46 -6.38
N ALA A 477 -33.68 -21.14 -5.34
CA ALA A 477 -35.08 -21.53 -5.20
C ALA A 477 -36.02 -20.33 -5.00
N VAL A 478 -35.49 -19.17 -4.61
CA VAL A 478 -36.26 -17.98 -4.18
C VAL A 478 -36.83 -17.16 -5.36
N GLY A 479 -36.55 -17.54 -6.62
CA GLY A 479 -36.92 -16.76 -7.82
C GLY A 479 -38.14 -17.24 -8.61
N ARG A 480 -38.90 -18.26 -8.20
CA ARG A 480 -40.06 -18.77 -8.99
C ARG A 480 -41.38 -18.00 -8.80
N GLY A 481 -41.35 -16.81 -8.19
CA GLY A 481 -42.56 -16.15 -7.70
C GLY A 481 -42.85 -14.72 -8.19
N GLN A 482 -42.05 -14.16 -9.09
CA GLN A 482 -42.29 -12.83 -9.66
C GLN A 482 -41.74 -12.77 -11.09
N ASP A 483 -42.56 -13.22 -12.05
CA ASP A 483 -42.57 -12.72 -13.43
C ASP A 483 -43.73 -11.72 -13.57
#